data_AF-A0A845M3U8-F1
#
_entry.id   AF-A0A845M3U8-F1
#
_cell.length_a   1.000
_cell.length_b   1.000
_cell.length_c   1.000
_cell.angle_alpha   90.00
_cell.angle_beta   90.00
_cell.angle_gamma   90.00
#
_symmetry.space_group_name_H-M   'P 1'
#
loop_
_entity.id
_entity.type
_entity.pdbx_description
1 polymer ?
#
loop_
_entity_poly.entity_id
_entity_poly.type
_entity_poly.pdbx_seq_one_letter_code
_entity_poly.pdbx_strand_id
1 'polypeptide(L)'
;KEKIATRSLPLYIEEAPEGAKSFALVLEDKDAVPVCGYSWIHWVVGNLTRTELAEDESRTASDFVQGATSWSGLIYKMDRLETSYYGGMAPPDQPHVYELHVYALDTMLDLEPGFYMNELYKKMEGHILGYAALKGVYNA
;
A
#
# COMPACT_ATOMS: atom_id res chain seq x y z
N LYS A 1 1.95 -18.09 -15.31
CA LYS A 1 1.65 -17.47 -14.00
C LYS A 1 2.74 -16.43 -13.78
N GLU A 2 2.42 -15.17 -14.03
CA GLU A 2 3.38 -14.07 -13.90
C GLU A 2 3.93 -14.06 -12.47
N LYS A 3 5.25 -13.98 -12.35
CA LYS A 3 5.92 -13.91 -11.05
C LYS A 3 5.82 -12.47 -10.57
N ILE A 4 4.77 -12.16 -9.81
CA ILE A 4 4.67 -10.87 -9.11
C ILE A 4 5.92 -10.75 -8.22
N ALA A 5 6.64 -9.63 -8.32
CA ALA A 5 7.74 -9.35 -7.41
C ALA A 5 7.16 -9.01 -6.03
N THR A 6 7.42 -9.83 -5.01
CA THR A 6 6.73 -9.71 -3.70
C THR A 6 7.62 -9.24 -2.54
N ARG A 7 8.89 -8.91 -2.81
CA ARG A 7 9.81 -8.39 -1.79
C ARG A 7 9.60 -6.88 -1.64
N SER A 8 9.01 -6.45 -0.53
CA SER A 8 8.70 -5.03 -0.28
C SER A 8 9.94 -4.20 0.03
N LEU A 9 9.87 -2.91 -0.29
CA LEU A 9 10.89 -1.91 0.02
C LEU A 9 10.91 -1.59 1.53
N PRO A 10 12.07 -1.23 2.11
CA PRO A 10 12.11 -0.66 3.45
C PRO A 10 11.54 0.77 3.46
N LEU A 11 10.99 1.19 4.60
CA LEU A 11 10.42 2.51 4.84
C LEU A 11 10.74 2.98 6.26
N TYR A 12 11.07 4.26 6.40
CA TYR A 12 11.15 4.95 7.69
C TYR A 12 10.18 6.13 7.70
N ILE A 13 9.51 6.31 8.83
CA ILE A 13 8.57 7.40 9.09
C ILE A 13 9.21 8.29 10.15
N GLU A 14 9.57 9.50 9.76
CA GLU A 14 10.14 10.50 10.66
C GLU A 14 9.09 11.54 11.03
N GLU A 15 9.31 12.25 12.14
CA GLU A 15 8.48 13.39 12.56
C GLU A 15 6.97 13.07 12.69
N ALA A 16 6.65 11.85 13.14
CA ALA A 16 5.26 11.46 13.40
C ALA A 16 4.58 12.43 14.38
N PRO A 17 3.35 12.92 14.07
CA PRO A 17 2.62 13.81 14.96
C PRO A 17 2.37 13.22 16.34
N GLU A 18 2.37 14.08 17.36
CA GLU A 18 1.96 13.67 18.72
C GLU A 18 0.54 13.09 18.70
N GLY A 19 0.33 11.99 19.42
CA GLY A 19 -0.95 11.30 19.48
C GLY A 19 -1.19 10.27 18.37
N ALA A 20 -0.28 10.12 17.41
CA ALA A 20 -0.34 9.03 16.43
C ALA A 20 -0.28 7.66 17.14
N LYS A 21 -1.27 6.81 16.87
CA LYS A 21 -1.37 5.43 17.38
C LYS A 21 -1.06 4.38 16.33
N SER A 22 -1.32 4.70 15.06
CA SER A 22 -0.99 3.83 13.95
C SER A 22 -0.71 4.62 12.68
N PHE A 23 -0.15 3.92 11.69
CA PHE A 23 0.08 4.42 10.35
C PHE A 23 -0.65 3.55 9.33
N ALA A 24 -1.08 4.18 8.24
CA ALA A 24 -1.58 3.53 7.05
C ALA A 24 -0.74 3.93 5.83
N LEU A 25 -0.60 3.01 4.89
CA LEU A 25 0.21 3.19 3.68
C LEU A 25 -0.61 2.85 2.43
N VAL A 26 -0.42 3.63 1.37
CA VAL A 26 -0.91 3.32 0.02
C VAL A 26 0.21 3.56 -0.96
N LEU A 27 0.66 2.51 -1.65
CA LEU A 27 1.58 2.61 -2.78
C LEU A 27 0.76 2.45 -4.07
N GLU A 28 0.76 3.48 -4.90
CA GLU A 28 0.01 3.46 -6.17
C GLU A 28 0.82 3.99 -7.36
N ASP A 29 0.39 3.60 -8.55
CA ASP A 29 0.93 3.97 -9.85
C ASP A 29 -0.18 4.59 -10.70
N LYS A 30 -0.15 5.92 -10.80
CA LYS A 30 -1.11 6.69 -11.59
C LYS A 30 -0.78 6.67 -13.08
N ASP A 31 0.46 6.33 -13.45
CA ASP A 31 0.89 6.21 -14.84
C ASP A 31 0.36 4.91 -15.49
N ALA A 32 -0.18 3.99 -14.69
CA ALA A 32 -0.94 2.84 -15.17
C ALA A 32 -2.30 3.21 -15.82
N VAL A 33 -2.82 4.42 -15.62
CA VAL A 33 -4.12 4.84 -16.19
C VAL A 33 -4.19 4.68 -17.72
N PRO A 34 -3.25 5.16 -18.54
CA PRO A 34 -3.25 4.90 -19.98
C PRO A 34 -3.08 3.42 -20.36
N VAL A 35 -2.53 2.58 -19.48
CA VAL A 35 -2.26 1.16 -19.71
C VAL A 35 -3.50 0.29 -19.42
N CYS A 36 -4.14 0.49 -18.27
CA CYS A 36 -5.23 -0.37 -17.78
C CYS A 36 -6.53 0.37 -17.43
N GLY A 37 -6.56 1.70 -17.54
CA GLY A 37 -7.74 2.53 -17.33
C GLY A 37 -7.94 3.03 -15.89
N TYR A 38 -7.01 2.76 -14.97
CA TYR A 38 -7.11 3.19 -13.56
C TYR A 38 -5.72 3.24 -12.88
N SER A 39 -5.64 3.90 -11.71
CA SER A 39 -4.43 3.90 -10.87
C SER A 39 -4.18 2.50 -10.32
N TRP A 40 -2.98 1.96 -10.51
CA TRP A 40 -2.64 0.62 -10.07
C TRP A 40 -2.19 0.63 -8.61
N ILE A 41 -2.87 -0.15 -7.77
CA ILE A 41 -2.58 -0.28 -6.34
C ILE A 41 -1.54 -1.38 -6.16
N HIS A 42 -0.35 -0.98 -5.72
CA HIS A 42 0.79 -1.87 -5.49
C HIS A 42 0.87 -2.40 -4.06
N TRP A 43 0.45 -1.60 -3.07
CA TRP A 43 0.46 -2.02 -1.67
C TRP A 43 -0.50 -1.18 -0.83
N VAL A 44 -1.21 -1.81 0.09
CA VAL A 44 -2.09 -1.13 1.04
C VAL A 44 -1.89 -1.72 2.43
N VAL A 45 -1.59 -0.88 3.40
CA VAL A 45 -1.33 -1.28 4.79
C VAL A 45 -2.17 -0.42 5.74
N GLY A 46 -2.70 -1.04 6.78
CA GLY A 46 -3.30 -0.35 7.92
C GLY A 46 -2.73 -0.89 9.23
N ASN A 47 -2.91 -0.13 10.31
CA ASN A 47 -2.57 -0.54 11.67
C ASN A 47 -1.07 -0.80 11.93
N LEU A 48 -0.16 -0.19 11.16
CA LEU A 48 1.27 -0.24 11.48
C LEU A 48 1.53 0.62 12.73
N THR A 49 2.00 0.02 13.83
CA THR A 49 2.16 0.72 15.13
C THR A 49 3.57 1.26 15.38
N ARG A 50 4.48 1.04 14.43
CA ARG A 50 5.89 1.46 14.47
C ARG A 50 6.20 2.39 13.30
N THR A 51 7.29 3.13 13.43
CA THR A 51 7.74 4.11 12.44
C THR A 51 8.73 3.55 11.43
N GLU A 52 8.86 2.23 11.34
CA GLU A 52 9.74 1.57 10.38
C GLU A 52 9.06 0.32 9.80
N LEU A 53 9.34 0.05 8.53
CA LEU A 53 9.15 -1.23 7.88
C LEU A 53 10.50 -1.65 7.30
N ALA A 54 11.00 -2.82 7.71
CA ALA A 54 12.17 -3.43 7.13
C ALA A 54 11.85 -3.98 5.73
N GLU A 55 12.90 -4.21 4.96
CA GLU A 55 12.78 -4.87 3.67
C GLU A 55 12.07 -6.23 3.85
N ASP A 56 11.20 -6.57 2.89
CA ASP A 56 10.49 -7.84 2.83
C ASP A 56 9.35 -8.07 3.84
N GLU A 57 9.05 -7.08 4.68
CA GLU A 57 8.04 -7.24 5.74
C GLU A 57 6.60 -7.39 5.26
N SER A 58 6.30 -7.07 4.00
CA SER A 58 5.01 -7.47 3.44
C SER A 58 4.78 -8.99 3.48
N ARG A 59 5.85 -9.80 3.45
CA ARG A 59 5.77 -11.27 3.51
C ARG A 59 6.07 -11.84 4.89
N THR A 60 6.93 -11.17 5.65
CA THR A 60 7.50 -11.75 6.88
C THR A 60 6.88 -11.20 8.16
N ALA A 61 6.27 -10.02 8.12
CA ALA A 61 5.66 -9.41 9.29
C ALA A 61 4.17 -9.75 9.40
N SER A 62 3.64 -9.67 10.62
CA SER A 62 2.25 -9.98 10.94
C SER A 62 1.64 -9.02 11.96
N ASP A 63 2.32 -7.91 12.25
CA ASP A 63 1.93 -6.89 13.24
C ASP A 63 1.09 -5.75 12.63
N PHE A 64 0.78 -5.81 11.33
CA PHE A 64 -0.10 -4.90 10.61
C PHE A 64 -1.03 -5.67 9.66
N VAL A 65 -2.08 -5.01 9.17
CA VAL A 65 -3.05 -5.60 8.24
C VAL A 65 -2.81 -5.10 6.83
N GLN A 66 -2.89 -6.01 5.84
CA GLN A 66 -2.68 -5.70 4.44
C GLN A 66 -4.00 -5.79 3.66
N GLY A 67 -4.18 -4.81 2.77
CA GLY A 67 -5.33 -4.73 1.88
C GLY A 67 -5.05 -5.37 0.52
N ALA A 68 -6.11 -5.66 -0.21
CA ALA A 68 -6.03 -6.21 -1.55
C ALA A 68 -5.45 -5.18 -2.54
N THR A 69 -4.64 -5.68 -3.47
CA THR A 69 -3.99 -4.88 -4.53
C THR A 69 -4.74 -4.99 -5.86
N SER A 70 -4.29 -4.28 -6.89
CA SER A 70 -4.91 -4.32 -8.23
C SER A 70 -4.73 -5.65 -8.97
N TRP A 71 -3.93 -6.59 -8.43
CA TRP A 71 -3.95 -8.00 -8.88
C TRP A 71 -5.23 -8.73 -8.48
N SER A 72 -5.97 -8.23 -7.49
CA SER A 72 -7.30 -8.77 -7.19
C SER A 72 -8.31 -8.48 -8.30
N GLY A 73 -9.30 -9.35 -8.44
CA GLY A 73 -10.48 -9.06 -9.27
C GLY A 73 -10.44 -9.70 -10.66
N LEU A 74 -11.30 -9.19 -11.54
CA LEU A 74 -11.76 -9.93 -12.74
C LEU A 74 -10.69 -10.15 -13.80
N ILE A 75 -9.69 -9.26 -13.88
CA ILE A 75 -8.66 -9.30 -14.93
C ILE A 75 -7.68 -10.46 -14.66
N TYR A 76 -7.15 -10.52 -13.43
CA TYR A 76 -6.16 -11.53 -13.04
C TYR A 76 -6.78 -12.75 -12.37
N LYS A 77 -8.08 -12.69 -12.02
CA LYS A 77 -8.86 -13.77 -11.41
C LYS A 77 -8.21 -14.31 -10.13
N MET A 78 -7.56 -13.44 -9.37
CA MET A 78 -6.99 -13.75 -8.06
C MET A 78 -7.93 -13.25 -6.97
N ASP A 79 -7.99 -13.99 -5.86
CA ASP A 79 -8.77 -13.57 -4.71
C ASP A 79 -8.14 -12.37 -4.00
N ARG A 80 -8.96 -11.58 -3.30
CA ARG A 80 -8.50 -10.40 -2.58
C ARG A 80 -7.49 -10.76 -1.48
N LEU A 81 -7.69 -11.89 -0.77
CA LEU A 81 -6.77 -12.35 0.27
C LEU A 81 -5.46 -12.86 -0.33
N GLU A 82 -5.53 -13.53 -1.49
CA GLU A 82 -4.38 -14.02 -2.26
C GLU A 82 -3.50 -12.91 -2.83
N THR A 83 -3.92 -11.65 -2.74
CA THR A 83 -3.24 -10.46 -3.27
C THR A 83 -3.04 -9.39 -2.21
N SER A 84 -3.25 -9.74 -0.93
CA SER A 84 -3.08 -8.85 0.23
C SER A 84 -1.62 -8.75 0.67
N TYR A 85 -0.77 -8.30 -0.24
CA TYR A 85 0.65 -8.08 -0.05
C TYR A 85 1.16 -7.06 -1.06
N TYR A 86 2.39 -6.60 -0.88
CA TYR A 86 3.11 -5.78 -1.84
C TYR A 86 3.31 -6.54 -3.15
N GLY A 87 2.78 -5.99 -4.24
CA GLY A 87 3.17 -6.39 -5.58
C GLY A 87 4.05 -5.31 -6.21
N GLY A 88 5.20 -5.72 -6.69
CA GLY A 88 6.25 -4.82 -7.12
C GLY A 88 5.97 -4.10 -8.43
N MET A 89 6.80 -3.09 -8.68
CA MET A 89 6.81 -2.29 -9.89
C MET A 89 7.11 -3.18 -11.11
N ALA A 90 6.27 -3.08 -12.14
CA ALA A 90 6.45 -3.80 -13.41
C ALA A 90 5.82 -2.97 -14.55
N PRO A 91 6.30 -1.74 -14.79
CA PRO A 91 5.69 -0.88 -15.80
C PRO A 91 5.92 -1.49 -17.21
N PRO A 92 4.88 -1.62 -18.05
CA PRO A 92 4.96 -2.39 -19.28
C PRO A 92 5.39 -1.59 -20.53
N ASP A 93 5.37 -0.27 -20.48
CA ASP A 93 5.49 0.61 -21.65
C ASP A 93 6.63 1.64 -21.51
N GLN A 94 6.78 2.25 -20.34
CA GLN A 94 7.80 3.28 -20.07
C GLN A 94 8.11 3.36 -18.58
N PRO A 95 9.13 4.10 -18.13
CA PRO A 95 9.32 4.32 -16.70
C PRO A 95 8.09 4.98 -16.07
N HIS A 96 7.61 4.41 -14.96
CA HIS A 96 6.45 4.93 -14.21
C HIS A 96 6.87 5.62 -12.92
N VAL A 97 6.08 6.60 -12.48
CA VAL A 97 6.16 7.23 -11.16
C VAL A 97 5.22 6.52 -10.19
N TYR A 98 5.80 5.95 -9.14
CA TYR A 98 5.10 5.34 -8.02
C TYR A 98 5.03 6.32 -6.86
N GLU A 99 3.86 6.45 -6.24
CA GLU A 99 3.64 7.34 -5.10
C GLU A 99 3.27 6.51 -3.86
N LEU A 100 4.11 6.61 -2.83
CA LEU A 100 3.88 6.03 -1.51
C LEU A 100 3.31 7.10 -0.60
N HIS A 101 2.04 6.94 -0.24
CA HIS A 101 1.32 7.77 0.72
C HIS A 101 1.42 7.15 2.12
N VAL A 102 1.68 7.99 3.13
CA VAL A 102 1.72 7.61 4.55
C VAL A 102 0.77 8.51 5.32
N TYR A 103 -0.11 7.91 6.12
CA TYR A 103 -1.07 8.60 6.97
C TYR A 103 -0.80 8.25 8.43
N ALA A 104 -0.63 9.25 9.29
CA ALA A 104 -0.58 9.08 10.74
C ALA A 104 -1.99 9.21 11.32
N LEU A 105 -2.41 8.23 12.12
CA LEU A 105 -3.78 8.09 12.61
C LEU A 105 -3.84 8.13 14.14
N ASP A 106 -4.87 8.77 14.68
CA ASP A 106 -5.12 8.84 16.14
C ASP A 106 -5.78 7.57 16.73
N THR A 107 -6.00 6.56 15.89
CA THR A 107 -6.72 5.33 16.22
C THR A 107 -6.14 4.11 15.52
N MET A 108 -6.55 2.92 15.98
CA MET A 108 -6.48 1.68 15.20
C MET A 108 -7.75 1.56 14.36
N LEU A 109 -7.63 1.00 13.17
CA LEU A 109 -8.74 0.77 12.25
C LEU A 109 -9.28 -0.64 12.39
N ASP A 110 -10.61 -0.75 12.41
CA ASP A 110 -11.34 -2.01 12.31
C ASP A 110 -11.33 -2.47 10.83
N LEU A 111 -10.28 -3.21 10.47
CA LEU A 111 -9.98 -3.72 9.13
C LEU A 111 -9.60 -5.19 9.19
N GLU A 112 -10.19 -5.98 8.31
CA GLU A 112 -9.84 -7.40 8.12
C GLU A 112 -8.85 -7.56 6.96
N PRO A 113 -7.96 -8.57 6.98
CA PRO A 113 -7.07 -8.85 5.86
C PRO A 113 -7.80 -8.95 4.51
N GLY A 114 -7.25 -8.30 3.49
CA GLY A 114 -7.89 -8.20 2.17
C GLY A 114 -8.99 -7.15 2.08
N PHE A 115 -9.02 -6.19 3.01
CA PHE A 115 -9.77 -4.95 2.83
C PHE A 115 -9.37 -4.24 1.53
N TYR A 116 -10.30 -3.52 0.90
CA TYR A 116 -10.00 -2.70 -0.26
C TYR A 116 -9.57 -1.29 0.13
N MET A 117 -8.83 -0.61 -0.75
CA MET A 117 -8.34 0.75 -0.52
C MET A 117 -9.46 1.75 -0.17
N ASN A 118 -10.65 1.60 -0.73
CA ASN A 118 -11.80 2.45 -0.38
C ASN A 118 -12.30 2.22 1.06
N GLU A 119 -12.19 1.00 1.60
CA GLU A 119 -12.51 0.69 2.99
C GLU A 119 -11.51 1.35 3.94
N LEU A 120 -10.22 1.34 3.59
CA LEU A 120 -9.18 2.07 4.31
C LEU A 120 -9.51 3.56 4.40
N TYR A 121 -9.75 4.23 3.26
CA TYR A 121 -10.05 5.66 3.25
C TYR A 121 -11.30 6.01 4.06
N LYS A 122 -12.36 5.21 3.98
CA LYS A 122 -13.56 5.41 4.81
C LYS A 122 -13.27 5.27 6.31
N LYS A 123 -12.45 4.30 6.70
CA LYS A 123 -12.10 4.07 8.10
C LYS A 123 -11.11 5.11 8.63
N MET A 124 -10.29 5.71 7.77
CA MET A 124 -9.38 6.81 8.12
C MET A 124 -10.07 8.17 8.26
N GLU A 125 -11.27 8.34 7.70
CA GLU A 125 -11.97 9.63 7.69
C GLU A 125 -12.15 10.18 9.12
N GLY A 126 -11.70 11.42 9.35
CA GLY A 126 -11.75 12.05 10.68
C GLY A 126 -10.62 11.67 11.64
N HIS A 127 -9.75 10.73 11.28
CA HIS A 127 -8.68 10.20 12.15
C HIS A 127 -7.26 10.58 11.74
N ILE A 128 -7.08 11.28 10.62
CA ILE A 128 -5.77 11.64 10.08
C ILE A 128 -5.18 12.83 10.85
N LEU A 129 -4.05 12.60 11.53
CA LEU A 129 -3.27 13.63 12.22
C LEU A 129 -2.17 14.24 11.34
N GLY A 130 -1.67 13.48 10.37
CA GLY A 130 -0.60 13.89 9.48
C GLY A 130 -0.54 13.04 8.23
N TYR A 131 0.11 13.59 7.21
CA TYR A 131 0.23 12.97 5.90
C TYR A 131 1.57 13.34 5.26
N ALA A 132 2.19 12.35 4.63
CA ALA A 132 3.35 12.54 3.77
C ALA A 132 3.24 11.66 2.53
N ALA A 133 3.93 12.04 1.46
CA ALA A 133 4.06 11.20 0.27
C ALA A 133 5.48 11.25 -0.28
N LEU A 134 5.96 10.10 -0.75
CA LEU A 134 7.22 9.94 -1.46
C LEU A 134 6.95 9.45 -2.88
N LYS A 135 7.71 9.97 -3.85
CA LYS A 135 7.66 9.53 -5.24
C LYS A 135 8.96 8.87 -5.65
N GLY A 136 8.86 7.77 -6.39
CA GLY A 136 9.99 7.05 -6.97
C GLY A 136 9.70 6.67 -8.42
N VAL A 137 10.74 6.66 -9.25
CA VAL A 137 10.65 6.19 -10.64
C VAL A 137 11.25 4.80 -10.72
N TYR A 138 10.56 3.88 -11.39
CA TYR A 138 11.10 2.55 -11.72
C TYR A 138 11.11 2.34 -13.23
N ASN A 139 12.18 1.72 -13.72
CA ASN A 139 12.34 1.29 -15.10
C ASN A 139 12.59 -0.21 -15.10
N ALA A 140 11.80 -0.97 -15.87
CA ALA A 140 11.86 -2.42 -15.96
C ALA A 140 13.09 -2.93 -16.74
#